data_AF-A0A2E8RVK3-F1
#
_entry.id   AF-A0A2E8RVK3-F1
#
_cell.length_a   1.000
_cell.length_b   1.000
_cell.length_c   1.000
_cell.angle_alpha   90.00
_cell.angle_beta   90.00
_cell.angle_gamma   90.00
#
_symmetry.space_group_name_H-M   'P 1'
#
loop_
_entity.id
_entity.type
_entity.pdbx_description
1 polymer ?
#
loop_
_entity_poly.entity_id
_entity_poly.type
_entity_poly.pdbx_seq_one_letter_code
_entity_poly.pdbx_strand_id
1 'polypeptide(L)'
;MSKSNSYLVHRKTGSSYFFRSIIPKDLQPKLGKREFQLSLRCGILKQAKSLSFQLFNKTQLIYTSIRDESVSKHISNQQIKELLKQELDQNKQKSSDDVSLAELCKKFTESRLNRS
;
A
#
# COMPACT_ATOMS: atom_id res chain seq x y z
N MET A 1 -0.56 25.64 -1.34
CA MET A 1 0.26 24.85 -0.40
C MET A 1 0.29 23.41 -0.90
N SER A 2 1.42 22.94 -1.40
CA SER A 2 1.58 21.53 -1.79
C SER A 2 1.58 20.68 -0.52
N LYS A 3 0.54 19.86 -0.32
CA LYS A 3 0.49 18.88 0.76
C LYS A 3 1.68 17.93 0.55
N SER A 4 2.76 18.14 1.29
CA SER A 4 3.83 17.16 1.43
C SER A 4 3.15 15.85 1.85
N ASN A 5 3.33 14.78 1.06
CA ASN A 5 2.78 13.46 1.35
C ASN A 5 3.45 12.93 2.63
N SER A 6 2.95 13.37 3.79
CA SER A 6 3.49 13.11 5.14
C SER A 6 3.59 11.61 5.46
N TYR A 7 2.82 10.79 4.74
CA TYR A 7 2.75 9.35 4.88
C TYR A 7 3.71 8.56 3.99
N LEU A 8 4.51 9.20 3.12
CA LEU A 8 5.51 8.52 2.30
C LEU A 8 6.93 8.85 2.78
N VAL A 9 7.70 7.83 3.12
CA VAL A 9 9.07 7.94 3.63
C VAL A 9 10.02 7.22 2.70
N HIS A 10 11.13 7.84 2.33
CA HIS A 10 12.22 7.23 1.56
C HIS A 10 13.49 7.20 2.42
N ARG A 11 14.07 6.02 2.63
CA ARG A 11 15.32 5.89 3.36
C ARG A 11 16.47 5.87 2.36
N LYS A 12 17.47 6.73 2.53
CA LYS A 12 18.66 6.78 1.64
C LYS A 12 19.41 5.44 1.57
N THR A 13 19.29 4.60 2.60
CA THR A 13 19.97 3.31 2.74
C THR A 13 19.20 2.12 2.16
N GLY A 14 18.11 2.35 1.43
CA GLY A 14 17.41 1.28 0.72
C GLY A 14 16.59 1.86 -0.42
N SER A 15 16.65 1.22 -1.59
CA SER A 15 15.90 1.59 -2.79
C SER A 15 14.38 1.31 -2.67
N SER A 16 13.82 1.41 -1.46
CA SER A 16 12.41 1.14 -1.17
C SER A 16 11.77 2.28 -0.40
N TYR A 17 10.56 2.62 -0.82
CA TYR A 17 9.68 3.52 -0.11
C TYR A 17 8.97 2.81 1.04
N PHE A 18 8.59 3.60 2.04
CA PHE A 18 7.86 3.18 3.22
C PHE A 18 6.59 4.02 3.36
N PHE A 19 5.51 3.37 3.76
CA PHE A 19 4.32 4.03 4.25
C PHE A 19 4.48 4.30 5.74
N ARG A 20 4.18 5.53 6.17
CA ARG A 20 4.13 5.95 7.57
C ARG A 20 2.70 6.32 7.92
N SER A 21 2.18 5.72 8.98
CA SER A 21 0.91 6.11 9.58
C SER A 21 1.13 6.68 10.97
N ILE A 22 0.56 7.85 11.21
CA ILE A 22 0.49 8.48 12.53
C ILE A 22 -0.74 7.91 13.24
N ILE A 23 -0.56 7.45 14.47
CA ILE A 23 -1.65 6.92 15.30
C ILE A 23 -2.37 8.10 15.96
N PRO A 24 -3.71 8.23 15.78
CA PRO A 24 -4.51 9.25 16.45
C PRO A 24 -4.31 9.23 17.97
N LYS A 25 -4.24 10.40 18.61
CA LYS A 25 -3.88 10.54 20.04
C LYS A 25 -4.77 9.70 20.96
N ASP A 26 -6.05 9.59 20.62
CA ASP A 26 -7.05 8.75 21.30
C ASP A 26 -6.75 7.25 21.23
N LEU A 27 -6.09 6.79 20.17
CA LEU A 27 -5.73 5.39 19.95
C LEU A 27 -4.32 5.04 20.44
N GLN A 28 -3.47 6.03 20.74
CA GLN A 28 -2.10 5.79 21.23
C GLN A 28 -2.05 5.02 22.55
N PRO A 29 -2.93 5.28 23.56
CA PRO A 29 -2.96 4.48 24.79
C PRO A 29 -3.31 3.01 24.53
N LYS A 30 -4.22 2.75 23.58
CA LYS A 30 -4.64 1.39 23.20
C LYS A 30 -3.55 0.65 22.41
N LEU A 31 -2.85 1.35 21.50
CA LEU A 31 -1.88 0.74 20.58
C LEU A 31 -0.42 0.83 21.03
N GLY A 32 -0.13 1.61 22.09
CA GLY A 32 1.19 1.75 22.70
C GLY A 32 2.25 2.47 21.85
N LYS A 33 1.87 3.07 20.71
CA LYS A 33 2.79 3.74 19.78
C LYS A 33 2.20 5.03 19.24
N ARG A 34 3.08 5.95 18.80
CA ARG A 34 2.70 7.23 18.17
C ARG A 34 2.57 7.13 16.66
N GLU A 35 3.40 6.30 16.04
CA GLU A 35 3.40 6.06 14.61
C GLU A 35 3.92 4.64 14.31
N PHE A 36 3.65 4.18 13.09
CA PHE A 36 4.29 2.99 12.56
C PHE A 36 4.66 3.18 11.10
N GLN A 37 5.64 2.38 10.66
CA GLN A 37 6.11 2.34 9.28
C GLN A 37 5.95 0.93 8.71
N LEU A 38 5.64 0.86 7.42
CA LEU A 38 5.49 -0.36 6.63
C LEU A 38 6.27 -0.19 5.32
N SER A 39 7.14 -1.16 4.99
CA SER A 39 7.85 -1.12 3.70
C SER A 39 6.86 -1.39 2.57
N LEU A 40 6.88 -0.53 1.54
CA LEU A 40 6.11 -0.74 0.30
C LEU A 40 6.83 -1.72 -0.64
N ARG A 41 8.08 -2.11 -0.33
CA ARG A 41 8.91 -3.00 -1.15
C ARG A 41 8.95 -2.57 -2.63
N CYS A 42 8.93 -1.26 -2.86
CA CYS A 42 8.87 -0.64 -4.18
C CYS A 42 9.81 0.56 -4.18
N GLY A 43 10.67 0.66 -5.19
CA GLY A 43 11.58 1.78 -5.41
C GLY A 43 11.09 2.82 -6.42
N ILE A 44 9.90 2.61 -6.99
CA ILE A 44 9.32 3.50 -8.00
C ILE A 44 8.39 4.49 -7.32
N LEU A 45 8.72 5.78 -7.37
CA LEU A 45 7.99 6.84 -6.66
C LEU A 45 6.49 6.88 -7.01
N LYS A 46 6.13 6.73 -8.29
CA LYS A 46 4.73 6.78 -8.75
C LYS A 46 3.90 5.65 -8.13
N GLN A 47 4.43 4.43 -8.17
CA GLN A 47 3.78 3.26 -7.56
C GLN A 47 3.71 3.41 -6.04
N ALA A 48 4.80 3.84 -5.42
CA ALA A 48 4.86 4.06 -3.98
C ALA A 48 3.84 5.10 -3.50
N LYS A 49 3.64 6.21 -4.23
CA LYS A 49 2.59 7.20 -3.94
C LYS A 49 1.20 6.56 -3.97
N SER A 50 0.88 5.82 -5.03
CA SER A 50 -0.41 5.14 -5.17
C SER A 50 -0.69 4.18 -4.02
N LEU A 51 0.27 3.29 -3.73
CA LEU A 51 0.17 2.32 -2.64
C LEU A 51 0.04 3.02 -1.28
N SER A 52 0.84 4.04 -1.03
CA SER A 52 0.79 4.79 0.23
C SER A 52 -0.57 5.47 0.46
N PHE A 53 -1.22 5.95 -0.59
CA PHE A 53 -2.54 6.56 -0.52
C PHE A 53 -3.63 5.52 -0.21
N GLN A 54 -3.58 4.36 -0.85
CA GLN A 54 -4.50 3.25 -0.56
C GLN A 54 -4.36 2.76 0.89
N LEU A 55 -3.12 2.55 1.35
CA LEU A 55 -2.85 2.17 2.74
C LEU A 55 -3.30 3.25 3.73
N PHE A 56 -3.14 4.52 3.39
CA PHE A 56 -3.65 5.61 4.21
C PHE A 56 -5.16 5.51 4.40
N ASN A 57 -5.93 5.40 3.32
CA ASN A 57 -7.39 5.30 3.39
C ASN A 57 -7.83 4.07 4.20
N LYS A 58 -7.22 2.91 3.95
CA LYS A 58 -7.51 1.69 4.70
C LYS A 58 -7.19 1.83 6.19
N THR A 59 -6.07 2.47 6.51
CA THR A 59 -5.67 2.72 7.90
C THR A 59 -6.65 3.66 8.60
N GLN A 60 -7.17 4.68 7.91
CA GLN A 60 -8.23 5.55 8.47
C GLN A 60 -9.49 4.75 8.79
N LEU A 61 -9.93 3.85 7.89
CA LEU A 61 -11.08 2.98 8.13
C LEU A 61 -10.86 2.09 9.36
N ILE A 62 -9.67 1.49 9.48
CA ILE A 62 -9.31 0.68 10.67
C ILE A 62 -9.41 1.52 11.94
N TYR A 63 -8.88 2.75 11.95
CA TYR A 63 -8.98 3.62 13.11
C TYR A 63 -10.42 3.98 13.47
N THR A 64 -11.27 4.23 12.46
CA THR A 64 -12.70 4.46 12.67
C THR A 64 -13.37 3.22 13.27
N SER A 65 -13.12 2.03 12.73
CA SER A 65 -13.68 0.79 13.27
C SER A 65 -13.23 0.47 14.70
N ILE A 66 -12.00 0.86 15.09
CA ILE A 66 -11.51 0.76 16.48
C ILE A 66 -12.28 1.71 17.42
N ARG A 67 -12.64 2.90 16.93
CA ARG A 67 -13.44 3.87 17.71
C ARG A 67 -14.88 3.41 17.87
N ASP A 68 -15.45 2.84 16.82
CA ASP A 68 -16.82 2.32 16.83
C ASP A 68 -16.95 0.98 17.60
N GLU A 69 -15.86 0.46 18.18
CA GLU A 69 -15.77 -0.86 18.84
C GLU A 69 -16.24 -2.05 17.97
N SER A 70 -16.43 -1.83 16.67
CA SER A 70 -16.84 -2.84 15.69
C SER A 70 -15.73 -3.84 15.38
N VAL A 71 -14.48 -3.41 15.54
CA VAL A 71 -13.29 -4.29 15.51
C VAL A 71 -12.95 -4.69 16.94
N SER A 72 -12.73 -5.99 17.14
CA SER A 72 -12.36 -6.64 18.42
C SER A 72 -11.55 -5.75 19.36
N LYS A 73 -11.93 -5.73 20.64
CA LYS A 73 -11.35 -4.92 21.73
C LYS A 73 -9.81 -5.01 21.88
N HIS A 74 -9.16 -5.99 21.25
CA HIS A 74 -7.73 -6.30 21.41
C HIS A 74 -6.93 -6.25 20.10
N ILE A 75 -7.26 -5.36 19.16
CA ILE A 75 -6.41 -5.19 17.97
C ILE A 75 -5.07 -4.54 18.34
N SER A 76 -3.96 -5.22 18.02
CA SER A 76 -2.59 -4.74 18.25
C SER A 76 -2.02 -4.02 17.04
N ASN A 77 -1.01 -3.18 17.24
CA ASN A 77 -0.27 -2.55 16.15
C ASN A 77 0.31 -3.57 15.14
N GLN A 78 0.68 -4.76 15.60
CA GLN A 78 1.13 -5.84 14.72
C GLN A 78 0.02 -6.33 13.79
N GLN A 79 -1.19 -6.56 14.31
CA GLN A 79 -2.33 -6.97 13.50
C GLN A 79 -2.70 -5.93 12.44
N ILE A 80 -2.65 -4.63 12.79
CA ILE A 80 -2.87 -3.55 11.83
C ILE A 80 -1.83 -3.64 10.69
N LYS A 81 -0.55 -3.87 11.02
CA LYS A 81 0.49 -4.04 10.01
C LYS A 81 0.28 -5.27 9.14
N GLU A 82 -0.19 -6.38 9.72
CA GLU A 82 -0.47 -7.61 8.98
C GLU A 82 -1.63 -7.42 8.00
N LEU A 83 -2.73 -6.79 8.43
CA LEU A 83 -3.85 -6.44 7.55
C LEU A 83 -3.39 -5.57 6.38
N LEU A 84 -2.60 -4.53 6.66
CA LEU A 84 -2.07 -3.64 5.64
C LEU A 84 -1.07 -4.35 4.70
N LYS A 85 -0.31 -5.31 5.21
CA LYS A 85 0.61 -6.12 4.41
C LYS A 85 -0.15 -7.08 3.49
N GLN A 86 -1.20 -7.71 3.99
CA GLN A 86 -2.07 -8.58 3.19
C GLN A 86 -2.74 -7.79 2.05
N GLU A 87 -3.20 -6.58 2.31
CA GLU A 87 -3.72 -5.66 1.28
C GLU A 87 -2.65 -5.29 0.24
N LEU A 88 -1.38 -5.08 0.65
CA LEU A 88 -0.28 -4.87 -0.29
C LEU A 88 -0.02 -6.09 -1.18
N ASP A 89 -0.02 -7.28 -0.60
CA ASP A 89 0.23 -8.53 -1.33
C ASP A 89 -0.91 -8.81 -2.33
N GLN A 90 -2.17 -8.53 -1.96
CA GLN A 90 -3.32 -8.59 -2.87
C GLN A 90 -3.27 -7.54 -3.98
N ASN A 91 -2.83 -6.31 -3.69
CA ASN A 91 -2.68 -5.27 -4.72
C ASN A 91 -1.56 -5.59 -5.73
N LYS A 92 -0.50 -6.29 -5.31
CA LYS A 92 0.53 -6.79 -6.24
C LYS A 92 -0.04 -7.82 -7.23
N GLN A 93 -0.92 -8.71 -6.78
CA GLN A 93 -1.54 -9.71 -7.66
C GLN A 93 -2.44 -9.09 -8.73
N LYS A 94 -3.16 -8.01 -8.43
CA LYS A 94 -3.93 -7.25 -9.43
C LYS A 94 -3.07 -6.51 -10.47
N SER A 95 -1.79 -6.28 -10.19
CA SER A 95 -0.86 -5.68 -11.17
C SER A 95 -0.22 -6.71 -12.12
N SER A 96 -0.40 -8.02 -11.86
CA SER A 96 -0.01 -9.07 -12.80
C SER A 96 -1.06 -9.33 -13.89
N ASP A 97 -2.27 -8.79 -13.75
CA ASP A 97 -3.26 -8.79 -14.85
C ASP A 97 -3.03 -7.63 -15.86
N ASP A 98 -1.96 -6.84 -15.69
CA ASP A 98 -1.43 -5.95 -16.74
C ASP A 98 -0.55 -6.71 -17.76
N VAL A 99 -0.43 -8.04 -17.63
CA VAL A 99 -0.03 -8.92 -18.75
C VAL A 99 -1.22 -9.04 -19.72
N SER A 100 -1.62 -7.93 -20.34
CA SER A 100 -2.69 -7.98 -21.34
C SER A 100 -2.54 -6.99 -22.50
N LEU A 101 -1.72 -5.92 -22.40
CA LEU A 101 -1.47 -5.05 -23.56
C LEU A 101 -0.14 -5.37 -24.28
N ALA A 102 0.91 -5.70 -23.55
CA ALA A 102 2.19 -6.08 -24.16
C ALA A 102 2.13 -7.43 -24.90
N GLU A 103 1.35 -8.39 -24.39
CA GLU A 103 1.17 -9.71 -25.00
C GLU A 103 0.27 -9.66 -26.25
N LEU A 104 -0.74 -8.77 -26.26
CA LEU A 104 -1.64 -8.58 -27.41
C LEU A 104 -0.90 -7.93 -28.60
N CYS A 105 -0.01 -6.97 -28.34
CA CYS A 105 0.79 -6.33 -29.38
C CYS A 105 1.76 -7.32 -30.08
N LYS A 106 2.30 -8.32 -29.36
CA LYS A 106 3.13 -9.37 -29.98
C LYS A 106 2.32 -10.26 -30.93
N LYS A 107 1.14 -10.75 -30.49
CA LYS A 107 0.28 -11.61 -31.31
C LYS A 107 -0.24 -10.92 -32.59
N PHE A 108 -0.49 -9.61 -32.54
CA PHE A 108 -0.95 -8.87 -33.70
C PHE A 108 0.14 -8.68 -34.77
N THR A 109 1.41 -8.63 -34.35
CA THR A 109 2.56 -8.44 -35.26
C THR A 109 2.99 -9.74 -35.93
N GLU A 110 2.95 -10.87 -35.20
CA GLU A 110 3.33 -12.19 -35.73
C GLU A 110 2.32 -12.75 -36.74
N SER A 111 1.05 -12.32 -36.67
CA SER A 111 0.00 -12.74 -37.61
C SER A 111 0.14 -12.12 -39.01
N ARG A 112 0.99 -11.10 -39.19
CA ARG A 112 1.24 -10.42 -40.47
C ARG A 112 2.44 -10.97 -41.26
N LEU A 113 3.27 -11.86 -40.68
CA LEU A 113 4.45 -12.41 -41.35
C LEU A 113 4.30 -13.85 -41.87
N ASN A 114 3.23 -14.57 -41.53
CA ASN A 114 3.04 -15.98 -41.94
C ASN A 114 2.02 -16.18 -43.08
N ARG A 115 1.78 -15.14 -43.88
CA ARG A 115 1.14 -15.23 -45.20
C ARG A 115 2.14 -14.75 -46.25
N SER A 116 3.15 -15.57 -46.52
CA SER A 116 3.87 -15.57 -47.78
C SER A 116 4.20 -16.99 -48.17
#